data_AF-A0AAD3DBD3-F1
#
_entry.id   AF-A0AAD3DBD3-F1
#
_cell.length_a   1.000
_cell.length_b   1.000
_cell.length_c   1.000
_cell.angle_alpha   90.00
_cell.angle_beta   90.00
_cell.angle_gamma   90.00
#
_symmetry.space_group_name_H-M   'P 1'
#
loop_
_entity.id
_entity.type
_entity.pdbx_description
1 polymer ?
#
loop_
_entity_poly.entity_id
_entity_poly.type
_entity_poly.pdbx_seq_one_letter_code
_entity_poly.pdbx_strand_id
1 'polypeptide(L)'
;MSFFDSFYSQEPPVPCVCGGRKGETCSERGLKNHHNFSPFAYLQDVNDVDEDFYHYSETTFMYEASRHWALIADIEESTFFVRHRVLVKTAFGESVPIHFHLEDATKPKYFNWKDLIKGNSMCILYPKRHSFMDMTVGIRQERSETVMVFPVATSTLANEVSLLLDEDEQTCFGCKKIFAHTLKKCARCKVTSYCSKECQHKHWKEGHKKLCAHEKMLQNLANFDFGSFEGFIDWSFVPEMITSEEKKNRAKEAIHTFIRSHGKEPLSKSERIFHLFDTIKNKVMDADVISKKVIASQTGGIFNEMMERVSDNSFEMPLVECGLFQAFMDLCHTYRESDGVIRHHVFDLKSDSVFKDQANDILMSSLFLSLPQWQLEDGLLKINWAFESHHLLRREDIFSANSWDISFSGTEDIIAKNRNSIAFYNDDLMMVSEIAKSMAENEPDSILIRVLRCTGMFWVPDYIDKVLDADVPENILTLWIREDLFAQGRLFNTPSGEYSSLREHLKDCRKIPLHERVMQMQMNDRK
;
A
#
# COMPACT_ATOMS: atom_id res chain seq x y z
N MET A 1 29.77 9.49 17.11
CA MET A 1 30.53 8.71 16.11
C MET A 1 31.85 8.29 16.71
N SER A 2 31.94 7.02 17.06
CA SER A 2 33.18 6.43 17.57
C SER A 2 34.15 6.21 16.39
N PHE A 3 35.45 6.21 16.66
CA PHE A 3 36.50 5.99 15.63
C PHE A 3 36.30 4.68 14.83
N PHE A 4 35.53 3.74 15.37
CA PHE A 4 35.23 2.43 14.79
C PHE A 4 34.04 2.43 13.80
N ASP A 5 33.18 3.46 13.80
CA ASP A 5 32.05 3.59 12.86
C ASP A 5 32.51 3.78 11.40
N SER A 6 33.79 4.09 11.17
CA SER A 6 34.35 4.42 9.85
C SER A 6 34.67 3.21 8.96
N PHE A 7 34.60 1.98 9.48
CA PHE A 7 35.04 0.77 8.76
C PHE A 7 33.93 -0.13 8.21
N TYR A 8 32.65 0.12 8.56
CA TYR A 8 31.52 -0.62 8.00
C TYR A 8 30.64 0.29 7.16
N SER A 9 30.26 -0.20 5.96
CA SER A 9 29.24 0.45 5.15
C SER A 9 27.97 0.58 5.98
N GLN A 10 27.45 1.80 6.11
CA GLN A 10 26.16 2.04 6.76
C GLN A 10 24.98 1.47 5.95
N GLU A 11 25.25 1.08 4.70
CA GLU A 11 24.27 0.48 3.81
C GLU A 11 24.59 -0.99 3.53
N PRO A 12 23.58 -1.86 3.45
CA PRO A 12 23.77 -3.25 3.09
C PRO A 12 24.26 -3.39 1.63
N PRO A 13 25.01 -4.47 1.30
CA PRO A 13 25.47 -4.73 -0.06
C PRO A 13 24.35 -4.86 -1.10
N VAL A 14 23.22 -5.44 -0.71
CA VAL A 14 22.02 -5.55 -1.53
C VAL A 14 20.93 -4.70 -0.88
N PRO A 15 20.45 -3.63 -1.54
CA PRO A 15 19.38 -2.81 -1.00
C PRO A 15 18.08 -3.60 -0.92
N CYS A 16 17.16 -3.17 -0.06
CA CYS A 16 15.82 -3.71 -0.05
C CYS A 16 15.13 -3.46 -1.41
N VAL A 17 14.26 -4.39 -1.83
CA VAL A 17 13.49 -4.29 -3.08
C VAL A 17 12.64 -3.01 -3.13
N CYS A 18 12.13 -2.55 -1.98
CA CYS A 18 11.38 -1.30 -1.90
C CYS A 18 12.24 -0.02 -2.09
N GLY A 19 13.57 -0.14 -2.07
CA GLY A 19 14.52 0.99 -2.15
C GLY A 19 14.69 1.79 -0.85
N GLY A 20 13.93 1.45 0.20
CA GLY A 20 13.96 2.13 1.49
C GLY A 20 15.21 1.81 2.30
N ARG A 21 15.60 2.76 3.16
CA ARG A 21 16.82 2.75 3.98
C ARG A 21 16.52 2.61 5.47
N LYS A 22 17.58 2.65 6.29
CA LYS A 22 17.49 2.74 7.75
C LYS A 22 16.57 3.89 8.18
N GLY A 23 15.72 3.66 9.18
CA GLY A 23 14.71 4.60 9.65
C GLY A 23 13.49 4.80 8.73
N GLU A 24 13.52 4.30 7.50
CA GLU A 24 12.39 4.43 6.58
C GLU A 24 11.40 3.26 6.74
N THR A 25 10.18 3.48 6.27
CA THR A 25 9.16 2.43 6.23
C THR A 25 9.46 1.44 5.11
N CYS A 26 9.22 0.15 5.36
CA CYS A 26 9.43 -0.88 4.37
C CYS A 26 8.10 -1.33 3.75
N SER A 27 7.96 -1.21 2.43
CA SER A 27 6.78 -1.71 1.75
C SER A 27 6.77 -3.24 1.64
N GLU A 28 7.88 -3.97 1.76
CA GLU A 28 7.87 -5.44 1.62
C GLU A 28 7.07 -6.14 2.74
N ARG A 29 6.43 -7.28 2.42
CA ARG A 29 5.63 -8.08 3.37
C ARG A 29 6.40 -9.25 3.98
N GLY A 30 5.92 -9.72 5.13
CA GLY A 30 6.42 -10.91 5.81
C GLY A 30 7.92 -10.83 6.09
N LEU A 31 8.64 -11.91 5.79
CA LEU A 31 10.07 -12.04 6.07
C LEU A 31 10.98 -11.14 5.21
N LYS A 32 10.43 -10.48 4.19
CA LYS A 32 11.19 -9.57 3.31
C LYS A 32 11.20 -8.13 3.82
N ASN A 33 10.41 -7.83 4.84
CA ASN A 33 10.30 -6.49 5.40
C ASN A 33 11.61 -6.10 6.12
N HIS A 34 12.39 -5.18 5.54
CA HIS A 34 13.68 -4.76 6.11
C HIS A 34 13.53 -3.97 7.42
N HIS A 35 12.34 -3.46 7.73
CA HIS A 35 12.11 -2.75 8.99
C HIS A 35 11.96 -3.77 10.13
N ASN A 36 11.14 -4.81 9.94
CA ASN A 36 10.92 -5.88 10.93
C ASN A 36 12.09 -6.88 10.98
N PHE A 37 12.62 -7.26 9.83
CA PHE A 37 13.74 -8.17 9.64
C PHE A 37 14.96 -7.39 9.13
N SER A 38 15.60 -6.66 10.05
CA SER A 38 16.60 -5.66 9.70
C SER A 38 17.88 -6.25 9.11
N PRO A 39 18.44 -5.63 8.05
CA PRO A 39 19.81 -5.86 7.64
C PRO A 39 20.76 -5.66 8.83
N PHE A 40 21.85 -6.40 8.85
CA PHE A 40 22.82 -6.31 9.92
C PHE A 40 23.41 -4.90 10.05
N ALA A 41 23.65 -4.22 8.92
CA ALA A 41 24.12 -2.84 8.85
C ALA A 41 23.20 -1.84 9.56
N TYR A 42 21.89 -2.13 9.61
CA TYR A 42 20.88 -1.27 10.22
C TYR A 42 20.68 -1.54 11.71
N LEU A 43 21.13 -2.68 12.23
CA LEU A 43 21.03 -2.98 13.66
C LEU A 43 21.81 -1.97 14.50
N GLN A 44 21.29 -1.64 15.67
CA GLN A 44 21.99 -0.79 16.65
C GLN A 44 23.32 -1.41 17.12
N ASP A 45 24.29 -0.58 17.50
CA ASP A 45 25.47 -1.02 18.25
C ASP A 45 25.10 -1.23 19.73
N VAL A 46 25.72 -2.20 20.42
CA VAL A 46 25.45 -2.41 21.86
C VAL A 46 25.75 -1.18 22.73
N ASN A 47 26.64 -0.29 22.27
CA ASN A 47 27.08 0.89 23.01
C ASN A 47 26.34 2.17 22.59
N ASP A 48 25.35 2.07 21.70
CA ASP A 48 24.61 3.22 21.19
C ASP A 48 23.10 3.02 21.38
N VAL A 49 22.37 4.13 21.46
CA VAL A 49 20.91 4.14 21.49
C VAL A 49 20.42 4.70 20.16
N ASP A 50 19.58 3.91 19.50
CA ASP A 50 19.18 4.15 18.13
C ASP A 50 17.67 4.43 18.09
N GLU A 51 17.30 5.59 17.56
CA GLU A 51 15.92 6.09 17.52
C GLU A 51 15.00 5.20 16.66
N ASP A 52 15.56 4.40 15.76
CA ASP A 52 14.82 3.41 14.97
C ASP A 52 14.25 2.26 15.82
N PHE A 53 14.86 2.01 16.99
CA PHE A 53 14.50 0.90 17.88
C PHE A 53 14.03 1.36 19.25
N TYR A 54 14.40 2.58 19.66
CA TYR A 54 14.09 3.14 20.98
C TYR A 54 13.54 4.56 20.84
N HIS A 55 12.71 4.97 21.79
CA HIS A 55 12.31 6.35 21.96
C HIS A 55 12.64 6.79 23.40
N TYR A 56 12.84 8.09 23.59
CA TYR A 56 12.99 8.64 24.93
C TYR A 56 11.61 8.83 25.57
N SER A 57 11.36 8.18 26.70
CA SER A 57 10.13 8.33 27.46
C SER A 57 10.29 9.43 28.50
N GLU A 58 9.56 10.54 28.35
CA GLU A 58 9.54 11.62 29.34
C GLU A 58 8.89 11.19 30.67
N THR A 59 8.12 10.11 30.66
CA THR A 59 7.44 9.60 31.86
C THR A 59 8.40 8.81 32.75
N THR A 60 9.24 7.97 32.16
CA THR A 60 10.21 7.14 32.91
C THR A 60 11.61 7.74 32.92
N PHE A 61 11.85 8.79 32.14
CA PHE A 61 13.17 9.42 31.91
C PHE A 61 14.22 8.43 31.39
N MET A 62 13.78 7.41 30.65
CA MET A 62 14.62 6.36 30.09
C MET A 62 14.31 6.12 28.61
N TYR A 63 15.27 5.56 27.89
CA TYR A 63 15.02 5.06 26.54
C TYR A 63 14.29 3.72 26.61
N GLU A 64 13.15 3.64 25.92
CA GLU A 64 12.29 2.47 25.87
C GLU A 64 12.21 1.97 24.43
N ALA A 65 12.22 0.65 24.24
CA ALA A 65 12.09 0.10 22.90
C ALA A 65 10.72 0.47 22.32
N SER A 66 10.71 0.99 21.09
CA SER A 66 9.51 1.51 20.43
C SER A 66 8.78 0.45 19.61
N ARG A 67 9.48 -0.62 19.21
CA ARG A 67 8.98 -1.69 18.34
C ARG A 67 9.74 -2.98 18.56
N HIS A 68 9.29 -4.07 17.94
CA HIS A 68 10.06 -5.30 17.85
C HIS A 68 10.93 -5.32 16.58
N TRP A 69 12.01 -6.12 16.62
CA TRP A 69 12.86 -6.37 15.45
C TRP A 69 13.54 -7.73 15.54
N ALA A 70 13.88 -8.27 14.38
CA ALA A 70 14.59 -9.53 14.24
C ALA A 70 15.63 -9.45 13.12
N LEU A 71 16.57 -10.40 13.11
CA LEU A 71 17.40 -10.70 11.94
C LEU A 71 17.08 -12.11 11.47
N ILE A 72 16.95 -12.28 10.15
CA ILE A 72 16.82 -13.58 9.53
C ILE A 72 17.88 -13.80 8.46
N ALA A 73 18.51 -14.96 8.49
CA ALA A 73 19.65 -15.26 7.62
C ALA A 73 19.83 -16.76 7.40
N ASP A 74 20.45 -17.13 6.28
CA ASP A 74 20.83 -18.50 5.97
C ASP A 74 22.14 -18.86 6.66
N ILE A 75 22.19 -20.02 7.29
CA ILE A 75 23.42 -20.56 7.87
C ILE A 75 24.35 -20.98 6.72
N GLU A 76 25.58 -20.48 6.72
CA GLU A 76 26.61 -20.85 5.75
C GLU A 76 27.59 -21.86 6.35
N GLU A 77 28.02 -21.61 7.59
CA GLU A 77 29.02 -22.40 8.30
C GLU A 77 28.78 -22.34 9.81
N SER A 78 29.05 -23.44 10.52
CA SER A 78 29.15 -23.46 11.98
C SER A 78 30.48 -24.06 12.40
N THR A 79 31.16 -23.37 13.31
CA THR A 79 32.43 -23.79 13.90
C THR A 79 32.32 -23.79 15.42
N PHE A 80 33.12 -24.62 16.07
CA PHE A 80 33.23 -24.64 17.51
C PHE A 80 34.69 -24.49 17.91
N PHE A 81 35.01 -23.38 18.55
CA PHE A 81 36.32 -23.16 19.16
C PHE A 81 36.11 -22.40 20.46
N VAL A 82 36.09 -23.14 21.58
CA VAL A 82 35.66 -22.70 22.93
C VAL A 82 34.17 -22.36 23.02
N ARG A 83 33.60 -21.65 22.03
CA ARG A 83 32.19 -21.33 21.89
C ARG A 83 31.71 -21.64 20.48
N HIS A 84 30.39 -21.81 20.31
CA HIS A 84 29.80 -21.94 18.98
C HIS A 84 29.84 -20.60 18.25
N ARG A 85 30.40 -20.61 17.05
CA ARG A 85 30.36 -19.51 16.09
C ARG A 85 29.61 -19.97 14.86
N VAL A 86 28.68 -19.16 14.39
CA VAL A 86 27.91 -19.44 13.17
C VAL A 86 28.09 -18.27 12.23
N LEU A 87 28.49 -18.55 11.00
CA LEU A 87 28.48 -17.58 9.93
C LEU A 87 27.13 -17.69 9.21
N VAL A 88 26.41 -16.58 9.12
CA VAL A 88 25.13 -16.50 8.41
C VAL A 88 25.18 -15.48 7.29
N LYS A 89 24.34 -15.66 6.27
CA LYS A 89 24.17 -14.73 5.17
C LYS A 89 22.76 -14.16 5.16
N THR A 90 22.65 -12.85 5.28
CA THR A 90 21.36 -12.15 5.21
C THR A 90 20.85 -12.10 3.77
N ALA A 91 19.55 -11.88 3.58
CA ALA A 91 18.97 -11.63 2.26
C ALA A 91 19.55 -10.36 1.60
N PHE A 92 20.15 -9.47 2.40
CA PHE A 92 20.78 -8.22 1.99
C PHE A 92 22.27 -8.39 1.62
N GLY A 93 22.75 -9.64 1.55
CA GLY A 93 24.09 -9.97 1.07
C GLY A 93 25.19 -9.89 2.13
N GLU A 94 24.84 -9.68 3.40
CA GLU A 94 25.80 -9.52 4.48
C GLU A 94 26.19 -10.88 5.06
N SER A 95 27.49 -11.12 5.20
CA SER A 95 28.02 -12.29 5.93
C SER A 95 28.31 -11.88 7.37
N VAL A 96 27.52 -12.40 8.31
CA VAL A 96 27.48 -11.95 9.71
C VAL A 96 27.95 -13.07 10.62
N PRO A 97 29.03 -12.88 11.39
CA PRO A 97 29.43 -13.85 12.41
C PRO A 97 28.58 -13.69 13.67
N ILE A 98 27.98 -14.79 14.13
CA ILE A 98 27.22 -14.90 15.37
C ILE A 98 28.04 -15.71 16.36
N HIS A 99 28.34 -15.13 17.52
CA HIS A 99 29.09 -15.75 18.60
C HIS A 99 28.17 -16.05 19.78
N PHE A 100 27.96 -17.33 20.10
CA PHE A 100 27.11 -17.74 21.21
C PHE A 100 27.86 -17.65 22.55
N HIS A 101 27.47 -16.70 23.39
CA HIS A 101 27.97 -16.44 24.74
C HIS A 101 26.90 -16.79 25.78
N LEU A 102 26.42 -18.04 25.74
CA LEU A 102 25.40 -18.51 26.67
C LEU A 102 26.03 -18.75 28.05
N GLU A 103 25.42 -18.23 29.11
CA GLU A 103 25.97 -18.30 30.48
C GLU A 103 26.03 -19.72 31.06
N ASP A 104 25.20 -20.63 30.55
CA ASP A 104 25.20 -22.04 30.92
C ASP A 104 25.23 -22.95 29.69
N ALA A 105 25.72 -24.18 29.87
CA ALA A 105 25.73 -25.26 28.86
C ALA A 105 24.31 -25.78 28.53
N THR A 106 23.36 -24.87 28.34
CA THR A 106 21.97 -25.16 28.09
C THR A 106 21.81 -25.78 26.71
N LYS A 107 20.97 -26.82 26.64
CA LYS A 107 20.37 -27.24 25.38
C LYS A 107 19.41 -26.13 24.98
N PRO A 108 19.65 -25.42 23.86
CA PRO A 108 18.75 -24.36 23.43
C PRO A 108 17.34 -24.92 23.23
N LYS A 109 16.32 -24.15 23.60
CA LYS A 109 14.94 -24.62 23.61
C LYS A 109 14.34 -24.79 22.20
N TYR A 110 14.74 -23.92 21.28
CA TYR A 110 14.11 -23.79 19.95
C TYR A 110 15.02 -24.21 18.80
N PHE A 111 16.22 -24.71 19.10
CA PHE A 111 17.11 -25.32 18.11
C PHE A 111 18.05 -26.33 18.79
N ASN A 112 18.60 -27.26 18.01
CA ASN A 112 19.72 -28.07 18.48
C ASN A 112 21.01 -27.59 17.79
N TRP A 113 22.15 -27.72 18.47
CA TRP A 113 23.46 -27.40 17.89
C TRP A 113 23.74 -28.13 16.56
N LYS A 114 23.21 -29.36 16.40
CA LYS A 114 23.31 -30.14 15.15
C LYS A 114 22.47 -29.58 13.98
N ASP A 115 21.52 -28.70 14.27
CA ASP A 115 20.66 -28.07 13.26
C ASP A 115 21.32 -26.80 12.68
N LEU A 116 22.47 -26.38 13.22
CA LEU A 116 23.27 -25.25 12.74
C LEU A 116 24.11 -25.63 11.51
N ILE A 117 23.43 -26.09 10.46
CA ILE A 117 24.05 -26.59 9.23
C ILE A 117 23.69 -25.72 8.04
N LYS A 118 24.55 -25.75 7.03
CA LYS A 118 24.37 -25.00 5.80
C LYS A 118 23.00 -25.26 5.15
N GLY A 119 22.31 -24.18 4.77
CA GLY A 119 21.02 -24.24 4.09
C GLY A 119 19.79 -24.30 5.02
N ASN A 120 19.99 -24.32 6.34
CA ASN A 120 18.96 -23.96 7.31
C ASN A 120 18.99 -22.44 7.55
N SER A 121 17.87 -21.86 7.94
CA SER A 121 17.77 -20.44 8.27
C SER A 121 17.69 -20.23 9.78
N MET A 122 18.31 -19.15 10.26
CA MET A 122 18.28 -18.72 11.65
C MET A 122 17.53 -17.39 11.74
N CYS A 123 16.61 -17.29 12.71
CA CYS A 123 15.94 -16.05 13.08
C CYS A 123 16.28 -15.69 14.53
N ILE A 124 16.74 -14.47 14.75
CA ILE A 124 17.16 -13.96 16.06
C ILE A 124 16.30 -12.75 16.40
N LEU A 125 15.63 -12.77 17.55
CA LEU A 125 14.91 -11.61 18.08
C LEU A 125 15.88 -10.68 18.80
N TYR A 126 15.71 -9.38 18.58
CA TYR A 126 16.48 -8.28 19.19
C TYR A 126 18.01 -8.36 19.07
N PRO A 127 18.58 -8.79 17.93
CA PRO A 127 20.03 -8.80 17.79
C PRO A 127 20.58 -7.37 17.84
N LYS A 128 21.79 -7.25 18.38
CA LYS A 128 22.58 -6.02 18.40
C LYS A 128 23.96 -6.29 17.80
N ARG A 129 24.55 -5.28 17.15
CA ARG A 129 25.92 -5.35 16.66
C ARG A 129 26.90 -5.24 17.82
N HIS A 130 27.91 -6.08 17.80
CA HIS A 130 28.95 -6.13 18.81
C HIS A 130 30.32 -6.11 18.14
N SER A 131 31.19 -5.20 18.60
CA SER A 131 32.60 -5.18 18.25
C SER A 131 33.38 -6.12 19.17
N PHE A 132 34.08 -7.09 18.59
CA PHE A 132 34.87 -8.08 19.32
C PHE A 132 36.32 -7.64 19.49
N MET A 133 37.04 -8.26 20.44
CA MET A 133 38.44 -7.94 20.75
C MET A 133 39.41 -8.21 19.59
N ASP A 134 39.03 -9.08 18.65
CA ASP A 134 39.80 -9.37 17.42
C ASP A 134 39.51 -8.37 16.29
N MET A 135 38.84 -7.25 16.62
CA MET A 135 38.41 -6.19 15.70
C MET A 135 37.35 -6.63 14.68
N THR A 136 36.80 -7.85 14.79
CA THR A 136 35.64 -8.24 13.99
C THR A 136 34.37 -7.65 14.58
N VAL A 137 33.34 -7.50 13.74
CA VAL A 137 32.02 -7.02 14.15
C VAL A 137 31.01 -8.09 13.77
N GLY A 138 30.07 -8.37 14.68
CA GLY A 138 29.08 -9.43 14.50
C GLY A 138 27.98 -9.34 15.54
N ILE A 139 27.32 -10.47 15.79
CA ILE A 139 26.29 -10.58 16.84
C ILE A 139 26.86 -11.40 18.00
N ARG A 140 26.82 -10.84 19.20
CA ARG A 140 27.10 -11.58 20.44
C ARG A 140 25.77 -12.05 21.03
N GLN A 141 25.47 -13.33 20.92
CA GLN A 141 24.19 -13.90 21.33
C GLN A 141 24.30 -14.56 22.71
N GLU A 142 23.68 -13.95 23.71
CA GLU A 142 23.75 -14.40 25.11
C GLU A 142 22.50 -15.17 25.56
N ARG A 143 21.39 -15.02 24.85
CA ARG A 143 20.11 -15.67 25.17
C ARG A 143 19.74 -16.69 24.11
N SER A 144 19.54 -17.95 24.51
CA SER A 144 19.25 -19.02 23.56
C SER A 144 17.79 -19.01 23.10
N GLU A 145 16.92 -18.44 23.91
CA GLU A 145 15.46 -18.46 23.78
C GLU A 145 14.98 -17.48 22.69
N THR A 146 15.81 -16.51 22.31
CA THR A 146 15.52 -15.54 21.24
C THR A 146 15.91 -16.05 19.84
N VAL A 147 16.50 -17.25 19.76
CA VAL A 147 16.99 -17.84 18.51
C VAL A 147 16.10 -19.01 18.09
N MET A 148 15.69 -19.01 16.83
CA MET A 148 14.97 -20.11 16.19
C MET A 148 15.70 -20.54 14.92
N VAL A 149 15.76 -21.85 14.69
CA VAL A 149 16.35 -22.42 13.47
C VAL A 149 15.28 -23.19 12.71
N PHE A 150 15.06 -22.81 11.45
CA PHE A 150 14.16 -23.51 10.56
C PHE A 150 14.95 -24.41 9.60
N PRO A 151 14.49 -25.65 9.35
CA PRO A 151 15.22 -26.66 8.56
C PRO A 151 15.15 -26.44 7.03
N VAL A 152 15.08 -25.18 6.59
CA VAL A 152 15.00 -24.76 5.18
C VAL A 152 15.74 -23.43 5.02
N ALA A 153 16.02 -23.03 3.78
CA ALA A 153 16.57 -21.71 3.51
C ALA A 153 15.50 -20.60 3.69
N THR A 154 15.97 -19.39 3.96
CA THR A 154 15.19 -18.17 4.18
C THR A 154 14.28 -17.88 3.00
N SER A 155 14.69 -18.18 1.77
CA SER A 155 13.85 -18.03 0.57
C SER A 155 12.63 -18.96 0.58
N THR A 156 12.79 -20.20 1.05
CA THR A 156 11.68 -21.16 1.20
C THR A 156 10.77 -20.74 2.34
N LEU A 157 11.36 -20.31 3.45
CA LEU A 157 10.64 -19.80 4.62
C LEU A 157 9.79 -18.57 4.28
N ALA A 158 10.37 -17.60 3.53
CA ALA A 158 9.69 -16.39 3.10
C ALA A 158 8.48 -16.71 2.22
N ASN A 159 8.60 -17.67 1.29
CA ASN A 159 7.48 -18.09 0.45
C ASN A 159 6.34 -18.70 1.27
N GLU A 160 6.65 -19.52 2.28
CA GLU A 160 5.64 -20.12 3.16
C GLU A 160 4.96 -19.06 4.04
N VAL A 161 5.73 -18.11 4.59
CA VAL A 161 5.17 -16.98 5.35
C VAL A 161 4.29 -16.09 4.47
N SER A 162 4.69 -15.81 3.22
CA SER A 162 3.86 -15.04 2.30
C SER A 162 2.49 -15.69 2.09
N LEU A 163 2.44 -17.00 1.87
CA LEU A 163 1.17 -17.72 1.70
C LEU A 163 0.33 -17.80 2.98
N LEU A 164 0.95 -17.73 4.16
CA LEU A 164 0.23 -17.64 5.45
C LEU A 164 -0.38 -16.26 5.70
N LEU A 165 0.16 -15.21 5.06
CA LEU A 165 -0.33 -13.85 5.15
C LEU A 165 -1.46 -13.57 4.15
N ASP A 166 -1.65 -14.42 3.14
CA ASP A 166 -2.79 -14.35 2.25
C ASP A 166 -4.07 -14.63 3.05
N GLU A 167 -4.97 -13.65 3.13
CA GLU A 167 -6.19 -13.74 3.94
C GLU A 167 -7.25 -14.69 3.35
N ASP A 168 -7.07 -15.10 2.09
CA ASP A 168 -7.92 -16.04 1.39
C ASP A 168 -7.67 -17.49 1.84
N GLU A 169 -8.58 -18.05 2.64
CA GLU A 169 -8.58 -19.49 2.99
C GLU A 169 -8.69 -20.42 1.76
N GLN A 170 -8.94 -19.83 0.60
CA GLN A 170 -9.14 -20.41 -0.72
C GLN A 170 -7.86 -20.49 -1.57
N THR A 171 -6.72 -20.04 -1.05
CA THR A 171 -5.43 -20.12 -1.76
C THR A 171 -4.77 -21.49 -1.59
N CYS A 172 -4.38 -22.13 -2.70
CA CYS A 172 -3.67 -23.40 -2.68
C CYS A 172 -2.16 -23.18 -2.50
N PHE A 173 -1.55 -23.76 -1.46
CA PHE A 173 -0.10 -23.63 -1.18
C PHE A 173 0.79 -24.27 -2.26
N GLY A 174 0.27 -25.25 -3.02
CA GLY A 174 1.06 -25.92 -4.06
C GLY A 174 1.06 -25.23 -5.41
N CYS A 175 -0.05 -24.58 -5.81
CA CYS A 175 -0.16 -23.91 -7.11
C CYS A 175 -0.33 -22.40 -7.03
N LYS A 176 -0.48 -21.85 -5.82
CA LYS A 176 -0.61 -20.40 -5.53
C LYS A 176 -1.80 -19.74 -6.24
N LYS A 177 -2.88 -20.50 -6.45
CA LYS A 177 -4.13 -20.01 -7.07
C LYS A 177 -5.23 -20.00 -6.03
N ILE A 178 -6.15 -19.05 -6.17
CA ILE A 178 -7.38 -18.93 -5.39
C ILE A 178 -8.46 -19.80 -6.03
N PHE A 179 -9.30 -20.42 -5.20
CA PHE A 179 -10.39 -21.29 -5.65
C PHE A 179 -11.71 -20.98 -4.94
N ALA A 180 -12.82 -20.92 -5.67
CA ALA A 180 -14.13 -20.64 -5.09
C ALA A 180 -14.69 -21.73 -4.13
N HIS A 181 -13.96 -22.84 -3.93
CA HIS A 181 -14.39 -23.95 -3.09
C HIS A 181 -13.42 -24.20 -1.95
N THR A 182 -13.90 -24.83 -0.87
CA THR A 182 -13.07 -25.20 0.27
C THR A 182 -11.96 -26.17 -0.13
N LEU A 183 -10.72 -25.78 0.18
CA LEU A 183 -9.54 -26.58 -0.11
C LEU A 183 -9.27 -27.64 0.96
N LYS A 184 -8.53 -28.69 0.58
CA LYS A 184 -8.12 -29.76 1.50
C LYS A 184 -6.93 -29.30 2.32
N LYS A 185 -7.05 -29.34 3.66
CA LYS A 185 -5.95 -28.97 4.56
C LYS A 185 -4.98 -30.14 4.78
N CYS A 186 -3.71 -29.84 5.04
CA CYS A 186 -2.71 -30.81 5.46
C CYS A 186 -3.19 -31.55 6.70
N ALA A 187 -3.24 -32.87 6.66
CA ALA A 187 -3.74 -33.67 7.78
C ALA A 187 -2.92 -33.51 9.07
N ARG A 188 -1.64 -33.13 8.96
CA ARG A 188 -0.73 -32.99 10.10
C ARG A 188 -0.82 -31.61 10.76
N CYS A 189 -0.54 -30.53 10.03
CA CYS A 189 -0.55 -29.18 10.62
C CYS A 189 -1.93 -28.52 10.61
N LYS A 190 -2.85 -28.96 9.73
CA LYS A 190 -4.21 -28.41 9.56
C LYS A 190 -4.28 -26.94 9.15
N VAL A 191 -3.16 -26.36 8.70
CA VAL A 191 -3.06 -24.96 8.25
C VAL A 191 -2.99 -24.91 6.73
N THR A 192 -1.93 -25.45 6.14
CA THR A 192 -1.71 -25.38 4.68
C THR A 192 -2.80 -26.11 3.90
N SER A 193 -3.26 -25.48 2.82
CA SER A 193 -4.42 -25.88 2.01
C SER A 193 -4.04 -26.22 0.56
N TYR A 194 -4.77 -27.16 -0.04
CA TYR A 194 -4.47 -27.69 -1.38
C TYR A 194 -5.74 -27.95 -2.20
N CYS A 195 -5.70 -27.60 -3.50
CA CYS A 195 -6.74 -27.95 -4.46
C CYS A 195 -6.70 -29.41 -4.91
N SER A 196 -5.54 -30.06 -4.81
CA SER A 196 -5.38 -31.45 -5.25
C SER A 196 -4.27 -32.18 -4.48
N LYS A 197 -4.27 -33.53 -4.58
CA LYS A 197 -3.20 -34.37 -3.99
C LYS A 197 -1.86 -34.11 -4.65
N GLU A 198 -1.85 -33.77 -5.93
CA GLU A 198 -0.66 -33.45 -6.71
C GLU A 198 -0.01 -32.16 -6.18
N CYS A 199 -0.82 -31.12 -5.93
CA CYS A 199 -0.35 -29.88 -5.31
C CYS A 199 0.22 -30.13 -3.91
N GLN A 200 -0.44 -30.97 -3.11
CA GLN A 200 0.07 -31.37 -1.79
C GLN A 200 1.41 -32.10 -1.91
N HIS A 201 1.53 -33.11 -2.78
CA HIS A 201 2.77 -33.87 -2.94
C HIS A 201 3.93 -33.02 -3.46
N LYS A 202 3.65 -32.09 -4.37
CA LYS A 202 4.64 -31.14 -4.89
C LYS A 202 5.14 -30.24 -3.76
N HIS A 203 4.23 -29.52 -3.09
CA HIS A 203 4.57 -28.61 -1.99
C HIS A 203 5.29 -29.33 -0.83
N TRP A 204 4.87 -30.56 -0.52
CA TRP A 204 5.50 -31.41 0.48
C TRP A 204 7.00 -31.60 0.22
N LYS A 205 7.38 -31.83 -1.03
CA LYS A 205 8.79 -32.02 -1.44
C LYS A 205 9.56 -30.71 -1.50
N GLU A 206 8.91 -29.60 -1.81
CA GLU A 206 9.54 -28.28 -1.98
C GLU A 206 9.98 -27.66 -0.65
N GLY A 207 9.34 -27.99 0.46
CA GLY A 207 9.77 -27.50 1.77
C GLY A 207 8.84 -27.88 2.92
N HIS A 208 7.55 -28.00 2.64
CA HIS A 208 6.54 -28.19 3.67
C HIS A 208 6.77 -29.43 4.53
N LYS A 209 7.35 -30.52 4.02
CA LYS A 209 7.70 -31.69 4.85
C LYS A 209 8.54 -31.33 6.07
N LYS A 210 9.49 -30.40 5.91
CA LYS A 210 10.40 -29.95 6.97
C LYS A 210 9.77 -28.87 7.85
N LEU A 211 8.91 -28.03 7.27
CA LEU A 211 8.24 -26.93 7.96
C LEU A 211 6.95 -27.31 8.69
N CYS A 212 6.28 -28.40 8.30
CA CYS A 212 4.99 -28.80 8.84
C CYS A 212 5.00 -29.02 10.37
N ALA A 213 6.14 -29.41 10.94
CA ALA A 213 6.31 -29.51 12.40
C ALA A 213 6.49 -28.14 13.10
N HIS A 214 6.92 -27.13 12.35
CA HIS A 214 7.18 -25.77 12.78
C HIS A 214 6.02 -24.81 12.45
N GLU A 215 4.90 -25.33 11.91
CA GLU A 215 3.77 -24.53 11.42
C GLU A 215 3.31 -23.49 12.43
N LYS A 216 3.14 -23.88 13.70
CA LYS A 216 2.71 -22.97 14.75
C LYS A 216 3.69 -21.80 14.92
N MET A 217 5.00 -22.06 14.86
CA MET A 217 6.01 -21.01 14.97
C MET A 217 6.01 -20.10 13.74
N LEU A 218 5.73 -20.64 12.55
CA LEU A 218 5.56 -19.83 11.33
C LEU A 218 4.33 -18.94 11.41
N GLN A 219 3.20 -19.47 11.85
CA GLN A 219 1.99 -18.67 12.07
C GLN A 219 2.23 -17.58 13.11
N ASN A 220 2.95 -17.91 14.19
CA ASN A 220 3.31 -16.95 15.21
C ASN A 220 4.15 -15.82 14.61
N LEU A 221 5.21 -16.16 13.86
CA LEU A 221 6.08 -15.18 13.22
C LEU A 221 5.36 -14.34 12.17
N ALA A 222 4.48 -14.95 11.37
CA ALA A 222 3.72 -14.27 10.33
C ALA A 222 2.72 -13.27 10.92
N ASN A 223 2.04 -13.63 12.01
CA ASN A 223 1.02 -12.79 12.64
C ASN A 223 1.56 -11.86 13.73
N PHE A 224 2.87 -11.89 13.99
CA PHE A 224 3.47 -11.07 15.03
C PHE A 224 3.41 -9.59 14.64
N ASP A 225 2.87 -8.76 15.52
CA ASP A 225 2.88 -7.32 15.34
C ASP A 225 4.26 -6.78 15.75
N PHE A 226 5.09 -6.48 14.76
CA PHE A 226 6.41 -5.90 15.02
C PHE A 226 6.34 -4.41 15.42
N GLY A 227 5.22 -3.72 15.20
CA GLY A 227 5.10 -2.28 15.45
C GLY A 227 4.69 -1.91 16.87
N SER A 228 4.01 -2.80 17.59
CA SER A 228 3.59 -2.58 18.98
C SER A 228 4.56 -3.27 19.94
N PHE A 229 5.21 -2.52 20.84
CA PHE A 229 6.15 -3.09 21.82
C PHE A 229 5.54 -3.17 23.22
N GLU A 230 5.24 -4.40 23.66
CA GLU A 230 4.74 -4.68 25.03
C GLU A 230 5.81 -5.28 25.96
N GLY A 231 7.06 -5.36 25.48
CA GLY A 231 8.19 -5.91 26.20
C GLY A 231 8.94 -6.97 25.41
N PHE A 232 10.18 -7.27 25.82
CA PHE A 232 11.00 -8.26 25.12
C PHE A 232 10.40 -9.66 25.25
N ILE A 233 10.18 -10.30 24.09
CA ILE A 233 9.67 -11.67 24.00
C ILE A 233 10.75 -12.69 23.65
N ASP A 234 10.44 -13.97 23.84
CA ASP A 234 11.21 -15.11 23.30
C ASP A 234 10.28 -15.98 22.44
N TRP A 235 10.81 -17.00 21.75
CA TRP A 235 10.03 -17.86 20.85
C TRP A 235 8.92 -18.71 21.52
N SER A 236 8.67 -18.55 22.81
CA SER A 236 7.47 -19.05 23.49
C SER A 236 6.25 -18.17 23.24
N PHE A 237 6.42 -17.00 22.63
CA PHE A 237 5.31 -16.11 22.34
C PHE A 237 4.27 -16.84 21.49
N VAL A 238 3.05 -16.84 22.01
CA VAL A 238 1.87 -17.15 21.23
C VAL A 238 1.30 -15.78 20.96
N PRO A 239 1.42 -15.23 19.73
CA PRO A 239 0.60 -14.08 19.41
C PRO A 239 -0.82 -14.53 19.67
N GLU A 240 -1.55 -13.77 20.49
CA GLU A 240 -2.98 -14.02 20.63
C GLU A 240 -3.53 -14.22 19.22
N MET A 241 -4.30 -15.28 18.98
CA MET A 241 -4.97 -15.43 17.69
C MET A 241 -5.99 -14.31 17.61
N ILE A 242 -5.53 -13.15 17.18
CA ILE A 242 -6.32 -11.95 17.07
C ILE A 242 -7.29 -12.28 15.93
N THR A 243 -8.55 -12.47 16.27
CA THR A 243 -9.59 -12.65 15.26
C THR A 243 -9.56 -11.46 14.30
N SER A 244 -10.04 -11.62 13.07
CA SER A 244 -10.14 -10.49 12.13
C SER A 244 -10.88 -9.29 12.75
N GLU A 245 -11.78 -9.55 13.69
CA GLU A 245 -12.51 -8.54 14.45
C GLU A 245 -11.67 -7.87 15.54
N GLU A 246 -10.87 -8.62 16.29
CA GLU A 246 -9.93 -8.04 17.26
C GLU A 246 -8.77 -7.30 16.58
N LYS A 247 -8.35 -7.70 15.36
CA LYS A 247 -7.34 -6.98 14.57
C LYS A 247 -7.86 -5.59 14.19
N LYS A 248 -9.14 -5.49 13.81
CA LYS A 248 -9.83 -4.21 13.58
C LYS A 248 -9.93 -3.39 14.86
N ASN A 249 -10.27 -4.01 16.00
CA ASN A 249 -10.41 -3.31 17.27
C ASN A 249 -9.07 -2.78 17.80
N ARG A 250 -7.98 -3.56 17.69
CA ARG A 250 -6.62 -3.11 18.05
C ARG A 250 -6.10 -2.05 17.11
N ALA A 251 -6.38 -2.13 15.81
CA ALA A 251 -6.07 -1.04 14.88
C ALA A 251 -6.80 0.26 15.27
N LYS A 252 -8.09 0.17 15.66
CA LYS A 252 -8.84 1.33 16.20
C LYS A 252 -8.21 1.86 17.48
N GLU A 253 -7.77 1.00 18.39
CA GLU A 253 -7.16 1.38 19.67
C GLU A 253 -5.76 1.98 19.51
N ALA A 254 -4.95 1.43 18.60
CA ALA A 254 -3.65 1.97 18.20
C ALA A 254 -3.80 3.33 17.50
N ILE A 255 -4.82 3.52 16.65
CA ILE A 255 -5.18 4.83 16.08
C ILE A 255 -5.59 5.80 17.19
N HIS A 256 -6.42 5.37 18.14
CA HIS A 256 -6.81 6.20 19.30
C HIS A 256 -5.61 6.58 20.19
N THR A 257 -4.65 5.68 20.35
CA THR A 257 -3.42 5.89 21.13
C THR A 257 -2.45 6.80 20.39
N PHE A 258 -2.30 6.63 19.07
CA PHE A 258 -1.53 7.50 18.18
C PHE A 258 -2.10 8.94 18.15
N ILE A 259 -3.43 9.09 18.15
CA ILE A 259 -4.12 10.38 18.27
C ILE A 259 -3.83 11.01 19.65
N ARG A 260 -3.84 10.21 20.72
CA ARG A 260 -3.51 10.69 22.08
C ARG A 260 -2.06 11.11 22.22
N SER A 261 -1.12 10.39 21.61
CA SER A 261 0.33 10.62 21.75
C SER A 261 0.83 11.80 20.91
N HIS A 262 0.10 12.21 19.86
CA HIS A 262 0.48 13.32 18.98
C HIS A 262 -0.25 14.65 19.27
N GLY A 263 -0.97 14.75 20.39
CA GLY A 263 -1.38 16.05 20.96
C GLY A 263 -2.18 16.98 20.05
N LYS A 264 -2.83 16.48 19.00
CA LYS A 264 -3.77 17.25 18.19
C LYS A 264 -5.16 16.65 18.36
N GLU A 265 -6.12 17.48 18.69
CA GLU A 265 -7.53 17.08 18.60
C GLU A 265 -7.81 16.51 17.20
N PRO A 266 -8.70 15.50 17.08
CA PRO A 266 -9.05 14.96 15.78
C PRO A 266 -9.56 16.09 14.87
N LEU A 267 -8.85 16.32 13.76
CA LEU A 267 -9.23 17.31 12.76
C LEU A 267 -10.70 17.10 12.37
N SER A 268 -11.46 18.19 12.33
CA SER A 268 -12.81 18.19 11.78
C SER A 268 -12.81 17.72 10.32
N LYS A 269 -13.99 17.36 9.79
CA LYS A 269 -14.12 16.95 8.38
C LYS A 269 -13.50 17.97 7.43
N SER A 270 -13.82 19.25 7.61
CA SER A 270 -13.28 20.33 6.80
C SER A 270 -11.76 20.46 6.93
N GLU A 271 -11.20 20.36 8.13
CA GLU A 271 -9.74 20.42 8.34
C GLU A 271 -8.98 19.25 7.69
N ARG A 272 -9.53 18.03 7.71
CA ARG A 272 -8.92 16.87 7.02
C ARG A 272 -8.87 17.07 5.51
N ILE A 273 -9.94 17.61 4.95
CA ILE A 273 -10.05 18.03 3.55
C ILE A 273 -8.92 19.03 3.23
N PHE A 274 -8.74 20.08 4.03
CA PHE A 274 -7.69 21.09 3.75
C PHE A 274 -6.28 20.55 3.86
N HIS A 275 -6.00 19.76 4.90
CA HIS A 275 -4.69 19.15 5.05
C HIS A 275 -4.36 18.24 3.86
N LEU A 276 -5.33 17.44 3.40
CA LEU A 276 -5.16 16.60 2.21
C LEU A 276 -4.76 17.44 1.00
N PHE A 277 -5.34 18.62 0.83
CA PHE A 277 -5.03 19.45 -0.34
C PHE A 277 -3.69 20.15 -0.25
N ASP A 278 -3.28 20.60 0.93
CA ASP A 278 -1.93 21.13 1.13
C ASP A 278 -0.89 20.02 0.86
N THR A 279 -1.14 18.80 1.32
CA THR A 279 -0.33 17.61 0.99
C THR A 279 -0.24 17.41 -0.52
N ILE A 280 -1.39 17.32 -1.19
CA ILE A 280 -1.47 17.09 -2.64
C ILE A 280 -0.70 18.17 -3.41
N LYS A 281 -0.93 19.43 -3.07
CA LYS A 281 -0.25 20.57 -3.70
C LYS A 281 1.26 20.49 -3.51
N ASN A 282 1.74 20.23 -2.30
CA ASN A 282 3.18 20.11 -2.03
C ASN A 282 3.81 18.93 -2.79
N LYS A 283 3.16 17.75 -2.76
CA LYS A 283 3.62 16.56 -3.50
C LYS A 283 3.72 16.82 -5.00
N VAL A 284 2.73 17.49 -5.58
CA VAL A 284 2.74 17.86 -7.01
C VAL A 284 3.89 18.84 -7.34
N MET A 285 4.18 19.80 -6.45
CA MET A 285 5.28 20.76 -6.63
C MET A 285 6.67 20.13 -6.53
N ASP A 286 6.85 19.11 -5.68
CA ASP A 286 8.16 18.49 -5.39
C ASP A 286 8.62 17.44 -6.44
N ALA A 287 8.06 17.49 -7.66
CA ALA A 287 8.40 16.60 -8.76
C ALA A 287 8.25 15.11 -8.41
N ASP A 288 7.11 14.77 -7.82
CA ASP A 288 6.79 13.47 -7.21
C ASP A 288 7.04 12.23 -8.11
N VAL A 289 7.64 11.22 -7.49
CA VAL A 289 8.02 9.95 -8.11
C VAL A 289 6.79 9.10 -8.42
N ILE A 290 5.71 9.21 -7.64
CA ILE A 290 4.48 8.43 -7.83
C ILE A 290 3.77 8.87 -9.08
N SER A 291 3.47 10.17 -9.22
CA SER A 291 2.85 10.73 -10.42
C SER A 291 3.66 10.42 -11.68
N LYS A 292 4.99 10.53 -11.63
CA LYS A 292 5.86 10.15 -12.75
C LYS A 292 5.76 8.66 -13.10
N LYS A 293 5.72 7.77 -12.11
CA LYS A 293 5.53 6.33 -12.32
C LYS A 293 4.15 6.01 -12.88
N VAL A 294 3.10 6.65 -12.36
CA VAL A 294 1.73 6.45 -12.82
C VAL A 294 1.57 6.95 -14.25
N ILE A 295 2.07 8.15 -14.58
CA ILE A 295 2.08 8.70 -15.94
C ILE A 295 2.88 7.79 -16.89
N ALA A 296 4.07 7.33 -16.49
CA ALA A 296 4.86 6.39 -17.30
C ALA A 296 4.15 5.03 -17.50
N SER A 297 3.39 4.57 -16.50
CA SER A 297 2.64 3.31 -16.55
C SER A 297 1.38 3.39 -17.43
N GLN A 298 0.67 4.53 -17.41
CA GLN A 298 -0.57 4.78 -18.16
C GLN A 298 -0.35 4.92 -19.65
N THR A 299 0.84 5.35 -20.05
CA THR A 299 1.01 5.90 -21.39
C THR A 299 1.94 5.06 -22.29
N GLY A 300 2.72 4.13 -21.73
CA GLY A 300 3.67 3.32 -22.48
C GLY A 300 4.62 4.17 -23.36
N GLY A 301 5.18 3.58 -24.43
CA GLY A 301 5.91 4.36 -25.44
C GLY A 301 5.02 5.29 -26.29
N ILE A 302 3.69 5.09 -26.22
CA ILE A 302 2.70 5.80 -27.04
C ILE A 302 2.52 7.24 -26.57
N PHE A 303 2.63 7.55 -25.26
CA PHE A 303 2.72 8.95 -24.81
C PHE A 303 3.85 9.68 -25.47
N ASN A 304 5.04 9.07 -25.49
CA ASN A 304 6.24 9.74 -25.91
C ASN A 304 6.15 10.01 -27.41
N GLU A 305 5.62 9.05 -28.19
CA GLU A 305 5.26 9.27 -29.60
C GLU A 305 4.14 10.32 -29.79
N MET A 306 3.15 10.38 -28.88
CA MET A 306 2.04 11.33 -28.96
C MET A 306 2.48 12.75 -28.60
N MET A 307 3.36 12.89 -27.61
CA MET A 307 4.00 14.13 -27.16
C MET A 307 5.03 14.63 -28.18
N GLU A 308 5.78 13.73 -28.85
CA GLU A 308 6.66 14.07 -29.98
C GLU A 308 5.89 14.56 -31.22
N ARG A 309 4.62 14.15 -31.38
CA ARG A 309 3.75 14.58 -32.50
C ARG A 309 3.02 15.90 -32.23
N VAL A 310 2.98 16.38 -31.00
CA VAL A 310 2.59 17.76 -30.71
C VAL A 310 3.76 18.62 -31.16
N SER A 311 3.62 19.30 -32.31
CA SER A 311 4.68 20.01 -33.04
C SER A 311 5.31 21.21 -32.32
N ASP A 312 5.10 21.32 -31.02
CA ASP A 312 5.55 22.38 -30.16
C ASP A 312 6.01 21.69 -28.87
N ASN A 313 7.32 21.70 -28.59
CA ASN A 313 7.95 21.12 -27.38
C ASN A 313 7.49 21.82 -26.07
N SER A 314 6.29 22.40 -26.05
CA SER A 314 5.75 23.27 -25.01
C SER A 314 4.87 22.54 -23.99
N PHE A 315 4.83 21.20 -24.02
CA PHE A 315 4.15 20.41 -22.99
C PHE A 315 5.04 20.20 -21.75
N GLU A 316 5.71 21.26 -21.31
CA GLU A 316 6.27 21.41 -19.96
C GLU A 316 5.22 22.04 -19.03
N MET A 317 3.93 21.65 -19.13
CA MET A 317 2.93 22.17 -18.20
C MET A 317 3.09 21.41 -16.87
N PRO A 318 3.50 22.06 -15.77
CA PRO A 318 3.55 21.43 -14.47
C PRO A 318 2.16 20.87 -14.12
N LEU A 319 2.08 19.71 -13.46
CA LEU A 319 0.79 19.13 -13.01
C LEU A 319 -0.06 20.13 -12.21
N VAL A 320 0.60 21.05 -11.48
CA VAL A 320 -0.08 22.15 -10.75
C VAL A 320 -0.80 23.12 -11.67
N GLU A 321 -0.38 23.30 -12.92
CA GLU A 321 -1.04 24.17 -13.91
C GLU A 321 -2.12 23.45 -14.71
N CYS A 322 -2.34 22.16 -14.46
CA CYS A 322 -3.41 21.40 -15.09
C CYS A 322 -4.78 21.94 -14.65
N GLY A 323 -5.64 22.32 -15.61
CA GLY A 323 -6.97 22.86 -15.32
C GLY A 323 -7.84 21.95 -14.47
N LEU A 324 -7.71 20.63 -14.61
CA LEU A 324 -8.49 19.67 -13.85
C LEU A 324 -7.95 19.49 -12.41
N PHE A 325 -6.63 19.66 -12.20
CA PHE A 325 -6.05 19.79 -10.85
C PHE A 325 -6.55 21.07 -10.19
N GLN A 326 -6.57 22.19 -10.93
CA GLN A 326 -7.11 23.46 -10.45
C GLN A 326 -8.59 23.35 -10.11
N ALA A 327 -9.40 22.68 -10.93
CA ALA A 327 -10.80 22.42 -10.60
C ALA A 327 -10.99 21.55 -9.35
N PHE A 328 -10.09 20.59 -9.13
CA PHE A 328 -10.07 19.85 -7.89
C PHE A 328 -9.79 20.79 -6.72
N MET A 329 -8.81 21.71 -6.83
CA MET A 329 -8.56 22.74 -5.82
C MET A 329 -9.76 23.70 -5.64
N ASP A 330 -10.44 24.07 -6.72
CA ASP A 330 -11.59 24.97 -6.71
C ASP A 330 -12.81 24.36 -6.01
N LEU A 331 -13.06 23.06 -6.17
CA LEU A 331 -14.07 22.33 -5.40
C LEU A 331 -13.85 22.52 -3.89
N CYS A 332 -12.59 22.49 -3.49
CA CYS A 332 -12.18 22.52 -2.10
C CYS A 332 -12.28 23.92 -1.51
N HIS A 333 -11.82 24.91 -2.27
CA HIS A 333 -12.01 26.32 -1.95
C HIS A 333 -13.50 26.66 -1.84
N THR A 334 -14.32 26.21 -2.79
CA THR A 334 -15.77 26.43 -2.78
C THR A 334 -16.43 25.79 -1.56
N TYR A 335 -16.07 24.55 -1.22
CA TYR A 335 -16.56 23.88 -0.02
C TYR A 335 -16.18 24.65 1.26
N ARG A 336 -14.97 25.21 1.32
CA ARG A 336 -14.51 26.03 2.45
C ARG A 336 -15.28 27.32 2.60
N GLU A 337 -15.35 28.09 1.53
CA GLU A 337 -15.92 29.45 1.54
C GLU A 337 -17.43 29.42 1.80
N SER A 338 -18.07 28.32 1.41
CA SER A 338 -19.48 28.08 1.67
C SER A 338 -19.76 27.38 3.01
N ASP A 339 -18.75 27.14 3.84
CA ASP A 339 -18.87 26.41 5.12
C ASP A 339 -19.57 25.05 4.97
N GLY A 340 -19.20 24.33 3.91
CA GLY A 340 -19.74 23.00 3.58
C GLY A 340 -21.10 23.00 2.89
N VAL A 341 -21.70 24.16 2.62
CA VAL A 341 -23.00 24.25 1.93
C VAL A 341 -22.89 23.84 0.46
N ILE A 342 -21.86 24.33 -0.24
CA ILE A 342 -21.62 23.98 -1.64
C ILE A 342 -20.65 22.81 -1.69
N ARG A 343 -21.16 21.66 -2.14
CA ARG A 343 -20.44 20.38 -2.14
C ARG A 343 -20.12 19.86 -3.54
N HIS A 344 -20.13 20.74 -4.54
CA HIS A 344 -19.84 20.35 -5.90
C HIS A 344 -19.12 21.45 -6.68
N HIS A 345 -18.44 21.05 -7.73
CA HIS A 345 -17.79 21.92 -8.71
C HIS A 345 -17.92 21.29 -10.09
N VAL A 346 -17.99 22.12 -11.13
CA VAL A 346 -18.09 21.66 -12.52
C VAL A 346 -16.88 22.15 -13.27
N PHE A 347 -16.14 21.23 -13.87
CA PHE A 347 -15.01 21.50 -14.73
C PHE A 347 -15.31 21.13 -16.17
N ASP A 348 -14.89 21.98 -17.09
CA ASP A 348 -14.92 21.70 -18.52
C ASP A 348 -13.58 21.21 -19.01
N LEU A 349 -13.51 19.90 -19.32
CA LEU A 349 -12.35 19.31 -19.96
C LEU A 349 -12.37 19.65 -21.46
N LYS A 350 -12.16 20.93 -21.76
CA LYS A 350 -12.10 21.48 -23.11
C LYS A 350 -10.91 22.40 -23.27
N SER A 351 -10.02 22.03 -24.15
CA SER A 351 -8.95 22.88 -24.68
C SER A 351 -9.23 23.24 -26.14
N ASP A 352 -8.30 23.92 -26.80
CA ASP A 352 -8.39 24.21 -28.23
C ASP A 352 -8.06 23.00 -29.13
N SER A 353 -7.68 21.85 -28.55
CA SER A 353 -7.25 20.67 -29.29
C SER A 353 -7.70 19.38 -28.63
N VAL A 354 -8.30 18.49 -29.44
CA VAL A 354 -8.75 17.16 -28.99
C VAL A 354 -7.59 16.32 -28.43
N PHE A 355 -6.38 16.50 -28.96
CA PHE A 355 -5.19 15.82 -28.43
C PHE A 355 -4.79 16.31 -27.04
N LYS A 356 -4.94 17.62 -26.78
CA LYS A 356 -4.70 18.20 -25.45
C LYS A 356 -5.74 17.71 -24.44
N ASP A 357 -6.99 17.53 -24.89
CA ASP A 357 -8.06 16.98 -24.05
C ASP A 357 -7.74 15.54 -23.61
N GLN A 358 -7.27 14.69 -24.55
CA GLN A 358 -6.82 13.32 -24.26
C GLN A 358 -5.60 13.27 -23.33
N ALA A 359 -4.60 14.15 -23.57
CA ALA A 359 -3.44 14.21 -22.70
C ALA A 359 -3.82 14.64 -21.27
N ASN A 360 -4.71 15.63 -21.13
CA ASN A 360 -5.23 16.05 -19.84
C ASN A 360 -6.02 14.95 -19.14
N ASP A 361 -6.82 14.16 -19.88
CA ASP A 361 -7.56 13.03 -19.32
C ASP A 361 -6.62 11.95 -18.76
N ILE A 362 -5.59 11.56 -19.51
CA ILE A 362 -4.62 10.57 -19.06
C ILE A 362 -3.84 11.09 -17.85
N LEU A 363 -3.34 12.33 -17.91
CA LEU A 363 -2.66 12.96 -16.78
C LEU A 363 -3.55 13.03 -15.53
N MET A 364 -4.86 13.21 -15.69
CA MET A 364 -5.77 13.27 -14.57
C MET A 364 -6.14 11.90 -14.00
N SER A 365 -6.43 10.94 -14.87
CA SER A 365 -6.64 9.56 -14.45
C SER A 365 -5.42 9.06 -13.67
N SER A 366 -4.21 9.54 -14.00
CA SER A 366 -3.00 9.31 -13.20
C SER A 366 -3.03 9.98 -11.82
N LEU A 367 -3.47 11.24 -11.75
CA LEU A 367 -3.57 11.98 -10.48
C LEU A 367 -4.54 11.29 -9.52
N PHE A 368 -5.76 10.95 -9.99
CA PHE A 368 -6.81 10.35 -9.15
C PHE A 368 -6.45 8.96 -8.62
N LEU A 369 -5.55 8.24 -9.28
CA LEU A 369 -4.99 7.00 -8.74
C LEU A 369 -3.92 7.26 -7.67
N SER A 370 -3.25 8.41 -7.72
CA SER A 370 -2.21 8.80 -6.75
C SER A 370 -2.79 9.41 -5.47
N LEU A 371 -3.95 10.07 -5.55
CA LEU A 371 -4.55 10.79 -4.42
C LEU A 371 -4.75 9.95 -3.16
N PRO A 372 -5.32 8.73 -3.22
CA PRO A 372 -5.49 7.92 -2.02
C PRO A 372 -4.14 7.54 -1.41
N GLN A 373 -3.10 7.33 -2.23
CA GLN A 373 -1.78 6.97 -1.73
C GLN A 373 -1.10 8.12 -0.99
N TRP A 374 -1.16 9.34 -1.51
CA TRP A 374 -0.64 10.51 -0.79
C TRP A 374 -1.40 10.78 0.51
N GLN A 375 -2.72 10.57 0.52
CA GLN A 375 -3.51 10.62 1.76
C GLN A 375 -2.94 9.64 2.81
N LEU A 376 -2.60 8.42 2.39
CA LEU A 376 -2.05 7.40 3.29
C LEU A 376 -0.65 7.78 3.81
N GLU A 377 0.22 8.30 2.95
CA GLU A 377 1.57 8.75 3.33
C GLU A 377 1.55 9.86 4.38
N ASP A 378 0.58 10.77 4.30
CA ASP A 378 0.39 11.86 5.25
C ASP A 378 -0.46 11.47 6.47
N GLY A 379 -0.84 10.19 6.58
CA GLY A 379 -1.59 9.67 7.74
C GLY A 379 -3.02 10.22 7.85
N LEU A 380 -3.59 10.71 6.75
CA LEU A 380 -4.94 11.29 6.74
C LEU A 380 -6.00 10.18 6.72
N LEU A 381 -6.84 10.17 7.75
CA LEU A 381 -7.83 9.12 7.96
C LEU A 381 -9.22 9.55 7.51
N LYS A 382 -10.09 8.57 7.19
CA LYS A 382 -11.53 8.79 6.94
C LYS A 382 -11.82 9.71 5.75
N ILE A 383 -11.00 9.66 4.72
CA ILE A 383 -11.30 10.20 3.40
C ILE A 383 -11.37 9.02 2.43
N ASN A 384 -12.48 8.91 1.72
CA ASN A 384 -12.81 7.86 0.77
C ASN A 384 -12.98 8.46 -0.63
N TRP A 385 -12.88 7.63 -1.65
CA TRP A 385 -12.83 8.06 -3.03
C TRP A 385 -13.69 7.21 -3.94
N ALA A 386 -14.34 7.85 -4.91
CA ALA A 386 -15.08 7.19 -5.97
C ALA A 386 -14.85 7.95 -7.28
N PHE A 387 -14.20 7.31 -8.24
CA PHE A 387 -13.75 7.95 -9.47
C PHE A 387 -14.32 7.27 -10.71
N GLU A 388 -14.88 8.08 -11.59
CA GLU A 388 -15.15 7.67 -12.97
C GLU A 388 -13.90 7.88 -13.85
N SER A 389 -13.43 6.83 -14.54
CA SER A 389 -12.24 6.89 -15.41
C SER A 389 -12.37 5.95 -16.61
N HIS A 390 -12.08 6.45 -17.82
CA HIS A 390 -12.04 5.67 -19.08
C HIS A 390 -10.75 4.86 -19.27
N HIS A 391 -9.80 4.98 -18.34
CA HIS A 391 -8.43 4.46 -18.48
C HIS A 391 -8.02 3.61 -17.27
N LEU A 392 -8.90 2.67 -16.88
CA LEU A 392 -8.63 1.74 -15.79
C LEU A 392 -7.53 0.75 -16.18
N LEU A 393 -6.32 1.00 -15.67
CA LEU A 393 -5.23 0.05 -15.82
C LEU A 393 -5.40 -1.10 -14.83
N ARG A 394 -5.31 -2.34 -15.34
CA ARG A 394 -5.06 -3.53 -14.54
C ARG A 394 -3.61 -3.57 -14.11
N ARG A 395 -3.20 -2.83 -13.08
CA ARG A 395 -1.85 -3.02 -12.54
C ARG A 395 -1.74 -2.84 -11.03
N GLU A 396 -1.06 -3.83 -10.45
CA GLU A 396 -0.61 -3.92 -9.07
C GLU A 396 0.56 -2.95 -8.75
N ASP A 397 1.01 -2.15 -9.73
CA ASP A 397 2.18 -1.26 -9.61
C ASP A 397 1.85 0.15 -9.08
N ILE A 398 0.59 0.58 -9.15
CA ILE A 398 0.15 1.91 -8.68
C ILE A 398 -0.09 1.89 -7.17
N PHE A 399 -0.92 0.95 -6.71
CA PHE A 399 -1.14 0.71 -5.29
C PHE A 399 -0.18 -0.39 -4.86
N SER A 400 0.76 -0.08 -3.97
CA SER A 400 1.56 -1.17 -3.39
C SER A 400 0.61 -2.09 -2.64
N ALA A 401 0.57 -3.37 -3.04
CA ALA A 401 -0.30 -4.38 -2.45
C ALA A 401 -0.16 -4.46 -0.93
N ASN A 402 0.94 -3.93 -0.37
CA ASN A 402 1.29 -3.96 1.03
C ASN A 402 0.56 -2.93 1.89
N SER A 403 0.19 -1.80 1.28
CA SER A 403 -0.57 -0.71 1.90
C SER A 403 -2.05 -0.73 1.52
N TRP A 404 -2.40 -1.40 0.42
CA TRP A 404 -3.75 -1.46 -0.14
C TRP A 404 -4.12 -2.89 -0.52
N ASP A 405 -5.26 -3.35 -0.04
CA ASP A 405 -6.01 -4.49 -0.54
C ASP A 405 -6.72 -4.07 -1.85
N ILE A 406 -6.26 -4.61 -2.97
CA ILE A 406 -6.81 -4.30 -4.30
C ILE A 406 -7.65 -5.48 -4.73
N SER A 407 -8.93 -5.24 -4.94
CA SER A 407 -9.83 -6.23 -5.54
C SER A 407 -10.33 -5.74 -6.89
N PHE A 408 -10.46 -6.70 -7.81
CA PHE A 408 -11.00 -6.47 -9.13
C PHE A 408 -12.33 -7.22 -9.24
N SER A 409 -13.38 -6.51 -9.61
CA SER A 409 -14.65 -7.10 -10.02
C SER A 409 -14.75 -6.95 -11.54
N GLY A 410 -14.70 -8.05 -12.27
CA GLY A 410 -14.74 -8.00 -13.73
C GLY A 410 -13.53 -7.33 -14.39
N THR A 411 -13.75 -6.65 -15.52
CA THR A 411 -12.70 -6.02 -16.35
C THR A 411 -12.54 -4.53 -16.12
N GLU A 412 -13.50 -3.90 -15.43
CA GLU A 412 -13.74 -2.45 -15.39
C GLU A 412 -13.93 -1.92 -13.95
N ASP A 413 -13.86 -2.76 -12.91
CA ASP A 413 -13.98 -2.29 -11.53
C ASP A 413 -12.66 -2.47 -10.77
N ILE A 414 -12.18 -1.41 -10.13
CA ILE A 414 -11.06 -1.46 -9.20
C ILE A 414 -11.50 -0.94 -7.85
N ILE A 415 -11.32 -1.75 -6.82
CA ILE A 415 -11.50 -1.34 -5.42
C ILE A 415 -10.13 -1.42 -4.75
N ALA A 416 -9.58 -0.29 -4.35
CA ALA A 416 -8.39 -0.21 -3.51
C ALA A 416 -8.82 0.17 -2.08
N LYS A 417 -8.53 -0.69 -1.11
CA LYS A 417 -8.93 -0.53 0.27
C LYS A 417 -7.74 -0.66 1.20
N ASN A 418 -7.66 0.17 2.22
CA ASN A 418 -6.74 -0.05 3.32
C ASN A 418 -7.49 0.06 4.66
N ARG A 419 -6.76 0.10 5.78
CA ARG A 419 -7.36 0.20 7.12
C ARG A 419 -8.09 1.54 7.39
N ASN A 420 -7.82 2.55 6.57
CA ASN A 420 -8.15 3.96 6.79
C ASN A 420 -9.02 4.59 5.68
N SER A 421 -8.98 4.05 4.47
CA SER A 421 -9.67 4.58 3.29
C SER A 421 -10.03 3.52 2.26
N ILE A 422 -11.05 3.82 1.46
CA ILE A 422 -11.50 3.03 0.31
C ILE A 422 -11.51 3.95 -0.91
N ALA A 423 -10.97 3.47 -2.02
CA ALA A 423 -11.05 4.10 -3.33
C ALA A 423 -11.70 3.13 -4.32
N PHE A 424 -12.77 3.59 -4.96
CA PHE A 424 -13.49 2.86 -6.01
C PHE A 424 -13.26 3.53 -7.36
N TYR A 425 -13.03 2.74 -8.39
CA TYR A 425 -12.83 3.20 -9.75
C TYR A 425 -13.71 2.39 -10.70
N ASN A 426 -14.36 3.09 -11.62
CA ASN A 426 -15.20 2.51 -12.67
C ASN A 426 -15.28 3.42 -13.88
N ASP A 427 -15.72 2.93 -15.05
CA ASP A 427 -16.00 3.76 -16.22
C ASP A 427 -17.50 4.10 -16.39
N ASP A 428 -18.37 3.58 -15.52
CA ASP A 428 -19.80 3.87 -15.50
C ASP A 428 -20.17 4.90 -14.41
N LEU A 429 -20.58 6.10 -14.85
CA LEU A 429 -21.09 7.20 -14.01
C LEU A 429 -22.15 6.79 -12.99
N MET A 430 -23.12 5.95 -13.38
CA MET A 430 -24.19 5.52 -12.49
C MET A 430 -23.66 4.61 -11.40
N MET A 431 -22.77 3.68 -11.75
CA MET A 431 -22.16 2.78 -10.78
C MET A 431 -21.30 3.55 -9.77
N VAL A 432 -20.47 4.48 -10.23
CA VAL A 432 -19.68 5.36 -9.35
C VAL A 432 -20.60 6.14 -8.42
N SER A 433 -21.69 6.70 -8.94
CA SER A 433 -22.66 7.47 -8.15
C SER A 433 -23.34 6.63 -7.06
N GLU A 434 -23.82 5.43 -7.39
CA GLU A 434 -24.52 4.53 -6.46
C GLU A 434 -23.58 3.97 -5.39
N ILE A 435 -22.39 3.51 -5.78
CA ILE A 435 -21.38 2.99 -4.85
C ILE A 435 -20.88 4.11 -3.92
N ALA A 436 -20.63 5.30 -4.45
CA ALA A 436 -20.25 6.46 -3.62
C ALA A 436 -21.31 6.78 -2.56
N LYS A 437 -22.59 6.75 -2.94
CA LYS A 437 -23.69 6.94 -2.00
C LYS A 437 -23.66 5.87 -0.90
N SER A 438 -23.56 4.60 -1.27
CA SER A 438 -23.51 3.51 -0.30
C SER A 438 -22.29 3.61 0.64
N MET A 439 -21.11 3.93 0.11
CA MET A 439 -19.90 4.13 0.91
C MET A 439 -20.08 5.27 1.94
N ALA A 440 -20.67 6.38 1.52
CA ALA A 440 -20.88 7.55 2.37
C ALA A 440 -21.92 7.31 3.48
N GLU A 441 -23.00 6.57 3.18
CA GLU A 441 -24.03 6.18 4.15
C GLU A 441 -23.50 5.20 5.21
N ASN A 442 -22.62 4.27 4.82
CA ASN A 442 -22.04 3.29 5.74
C ASN A 442 -20.96 3.90 6.66
N GLU A 443 -20.30 4.97 6.24
CA GLU A 443 -19.24 5.65 6.99
C GLU A 443 -19.53 7.16 7.10
N PRO A 444 -20.57 7.57 7.85
CA PRO A 444 -21.03 8.96 7.91
C PRO A 444 -19.98 9.91 8.50
N ASP A 445 -19.03 9.41 9.29
CA ASP A 445 -17.93 10.20 9.86
C ASP A 445 -16.77 10.42 8.86
N SER A 446 -16.76 9.69 7.75
CA SER A 446 -15.82 9.89 6.65
C SER A 446 -16.29 10.98 5.70
N ILE A 447 -15.37 11.49 4.90
CA ILE A 447 -15.66 12.29 3.71
C ILE A 447 -15.47 11.40 2.51
N LEU A 448 -16.35 11.53 1.52
CA LEU A 448 -16.19 10.88 0.24
C LEU A 448 -16.05 11.91 -0.87
N ILE A 449 -14.95 11.82 -1.61
CA ILE A 449 -14.73 12.64 -2.80
C ILE A 449 -15.12 11.80 -4.02
N ARG A 450 -16.11 12.30 -4.75
CA ARG A 450 -16.71 11.65 -5.91
C ARG A 450 -16.35 12.45 -7.17
N VAL A 451 -15.87 11.78 -8.21
CA VAL A 451 -15.61 12.39 -9.52
C VAL A 451 -16.49 11.70 -10.56
N LEU A 452 -17.33 12.49 -11.25
CA LEU A 452 -18.27 12.01 -12.27
C LEU A 452 -18.01 12.73 -13.59
N ARG A 453 -18.09 12.00 -14.70
CA ARG A 453 -17.82 12.49 -16.05
C ARG A 453 -19.10 12.51 -16.88
N CYS A 454 -19.58 13.71 -17.17
CA CYS A 454 -20.66 13.93 -18.10
C CYS A 454 -20.08 13.97 -19.52
N THR A 455 -20.32 12.92 -20.30
CA THR A 455 -20.02 12.91 -21.73
C THR A 455 -21.16 13.55 -22.53
N GLY A 456 -20.86 14.29 -23.59
CA GLY A 456 -21.86 15.03 -24.37
C GLY A 456 -22.85 14.18 -25.20
N MET A 457 -23.11 12.92 -24.84
CA MET A 457 -23.92 11.98 -25.63
C MET A 457 -25.42 12.19 -25.41
N PHE A 458 -26.24 11.81 -26.38
CA PHE A 458 -27.67 12.16 -26.38
C PHE A 458 -28.53 11.44 -25.31
N TRP A 459 -28.05 10.36 -24.68
CA TRP A 459 -28.73 9.68 -23.54
C TRP A 459 -28.24 10.13 -22.16
N VAL A 460 -27.08 10.80 -22.10
CA VAL A 460 -26.48 11.28 -20.85
C VAL A 460 -27.38 12.27 -20.09
N PRO A 461 -28.21 13.11 -20.75
CA PRO A 461 -29.22 13.92 -20.06
C PRO A 461 -30.14 13.16 -19.10
N ASP A 462 -30.51 11.91 -19.41
CA ASP A 462 -31.41 11.10 -18.57
C ASP A 462 -30.66 10.49 -17.37
N TYR A 463 -29.38 10.16 -17.54
CA TYR A 463 -28.52 9.69 -16.45
C TYR A 463 -28.15 10.82 -15.48
N ILE A 464 -27.82 12.00 -16.01
CA ILE A 464 -27.58 13.20 -15.19
C ILE A 464 -28.80 13.51 -14.34
N ASP A 465 -30.00 13.48 -14.93
CA ASP A 465 -31.23 13.74 -14.19
C ASP A 465 -31.38 12.75 -13.02
N LYS A 466 -31.20 11.44 -13.27
CA LYS A 466 -31.26 10.41 -12.22
C LYS A 466 -30.25 10.64 -11.10
N VAL A 467 -29.01 11.00 -11.42
CA VAL A 467 -27.97 11.25 -10.40
C VAL A 467 -28.26 12.53 -9.62
N LEU A 468 -28.77 13.58 -10.26
CA LEU A 468 -29.10 14.84 -9.59
C LEU A 468 -30.39 14.75 -8.76
N ASP A 469 -31.32 13.87 -9.14
CA ASP A 469 -32.57 13.61 -8.39
C ASP A 469 -32.34 12.67 -7.20
N ALA A 470 -31.22 11.96 -7.15
CA ALA A 470 -30.87 11.12 -6.02
C ALA A 470 -30.48 11.95 -4.79
N ASP A 471 -30.94 11.52 -3.62
CA ASP A 471 -30.48 12.11 -2.35
C ASP A 471 -28.99 11.82 -2.15
N VAL A 472 -28.19 12.88 -1.94
CA VAL A 472 -26.73 12.83 -1.84
C VAL A 472 -26.31 13.08 -0.39
N PRO A 473 -25.76 12.07 0.32
CA PRO A 473 -25.30 12.19 1.70
C PRO A 473 -24.41 13.42 1.92
N GLU A 474 -24.57 14.11 3.06
CA GLU A 474 -23.90 15.39 3.37
C GLU A 474 -22.36 15.32 3.31
N ASN A 475 -21.81 14.13 3.52
CA ASN A 475 -20.38 13.88 3.50
C ASN A 475 -19.79 13.57 2.12
N ILE A 476 -20.57 13.71 1.04
CA ILE A 476 -20.06 13.60 -0.34
C ILE A 476 -19.73 14.99 -0.91
N LEU A 477 -18.53 15.13 -1.47
CA LEU A 477 -18.13 16.23 -2.36
C LEU A 477 -18.03 15.70 -3.79
N THR A 478 -18.61 16.40 -4.77
CA THR A 478 -18.67 15.94 -6.17
C THR A 478 -17.95 16.89 -7.13
N LEU A 479 -16.89 16.41 -7.78
CA LEU A 479 -16.33 17.06 -8.96
C LEU A 479 -17.01 16.50 -10.21
N TRP A 480 -17.70 17.35 -10.95
CA TRP A 480 -18.27 17.03 -12.25
C TRP A 480 -17.31 17.45 -13.35
N ILE A 481 -17.07 16.55 -14.30
CA ILE A 481 -16.24 16.82 -15.47
C ILE A 481 -17.15 16.76 -16.69
N ARG A 482 -17.29 17.86 -17.43
CA ARG A 482 -17.94 17.86 -18.74
C ARG A 482 -16.89 17.59 -19.80
N GLU A 483 -17.16 16.61 -20.66
CA GLU A 483 -16.24 16.22 -21.72
C GLU A 483 -16.95 15.81 -23.02
N ASP A 484 -16.24 15.91 -24.14
CA ASP A 484 -16.70 15.44 -25.44
C ASP A 484 -15.87 14.23 -25.89
N LEU A 485 -16.52 13.13 -26.26
CA LEU A 485 -15.82 11.94 -26.76
C LEU A 485 -15.31 12.17 -28.19
N PHE A 486 -14.07 11.73 -28.43
CA PHE A 486 -13.29 11.89 -29.68
C PHE A 486 -14.09 11.62 -30.97
N ALA A 487 -14.95 10.61 -30.97
CA ALA A 487 -15.68 10.16 -32.16
C ALA A 487 -16.91 11.00 -32.51
N GLN A 488 -17.31 11.97 -31.67
CA GLN A 488 -18.66 12.55 -31.71
C GLN A 488 -18.73 14.07 -31.87
N GLY A 489 -17.58 14.75 -31.94
CA GLY A 489 -17.49 16.20 -32.11
C GLY A 489 -17.71 16.97 -30.80
N ARG A 490 -17.54 18.30 -30.84
CA ARG A 490 -17.73 19.17 -29.65
C ARG A 490 -19.21 19.40 -29.40
N LEU A 491 -19.79 18.70 -28.42
CA LEU A 491 -21.23 18.68 -28.15
C LEU A 491 -21.59 19.64 -27.01
N PHE A 492 -20.85 19.68 -25.91
CA PHE A 492 -21.08 20.71 -24.88
C PHE A 492 -20.88 22.13 -25.42
N ASN A 493 -21.69 23.09 -25.00
CA ASN A 493 -21.44 24.51 -25.29
C ASN A 493 -20.35 25.06 -24.36
N THR A 494 -19.64 26.09 -24.81
CA THR A 494 -18.70 26.82 -23.96
C THR A 494 -19.47 27.49 -22.81
N PRO A 495 -19.01 27.38 -21.55
CA PRO A 495 -19.68 28.01 -20.42
C PRO A 495 -19.94 29.50 -20.63
N SER A 496 -21.19 29.91 -20.46
CA SER A 496 -21.56 31.33 -20.47
C SER A 496 -21.39 32.00 -19.10
N GLY A 497 -21.23 31.21 -18.03
CA GLY A 497 -21.19 31.68 -16.64
C GLY A 497 -22.57 32.03 -16.05
N GLU A 498 -23.63 31.96 -16.86
CA GLU A 498 -25.00 32.34 -16.48
C GLU A 498 -25.90 31.10 -16.41
N TYR A 499 -25.59 30.15 -15.52
CA TYR A 499 -26.43 28.97 -15.32
C TYR A 499 -27.34 29.15 -14.11
N SER A 500 -28.64 28.91 -14.28
CA SER A 500 -29.64 29.00 -13.20
C SER A 500 -29.61 27.79 -12.27
N SER A 501 -29.01 26.67 -12.70
CA SER A 501 -28.87 25.45 -11.89
C SER A 501 -27.72 24.56 -12.35
N LEU A 502 -27.25 23.67 -11.47
CA LEU A 502 -26.29 22.61 -11.82
C LEU A 502 -26.80 21.73 -12.96
N ARG A 503 -28.11 21.43 -12.99
CA ARG A 503 -28.74 20.63 -14.04
C ARG A 503 -28.63 21.30 -15.41
N GLU A 504 -28.88 22.60 -15.47
CA GLU A 504 -28.72 23.38 -16.71
C GLU A 504 -27.26 23.35 -17.18
N HIS A 505 -26.32 23.57 -16.25
CA HIS A 505 -24.90 23.57 -16.56
C HIS A 505 -24.42 22.21 -17.12
N LEU A 506 -24.78 21.10 -16.47
CA LEU A 506 -24.37 19.76 -16.89
C LEU A 506 -25.05 19.27 -18.17
N LYS A 507 -26.12 19.91 -18.63
CA LYS A 507 -26.90 19.52 -19.82
C LYS A 507 -26.78 20.50 -20.98
N ASP A 508 -25.91 21.51 -20.85
CA ASP A 508 -25.72 22.54 -21.87
C ASP A 508 -24.96 22.01 -23.09
N CYS A 509 -25.68 21.31 -23.96
CA CYS A 509 -25.18 20.71 -25.20
C CYS A 509 -25.83 21.33 -26.43
N ARG A 510 -25.10 21.31 -27.56
CA ARG A 510 -25.61 21.61 -28.89
C ARG A 510 -26.73 20.64 -29.26
N LYS A 511 -27.75 21.17 -29.94
CA LYS A 511 -28.83 20.33 -30.46
C LYS A 511 -28.35 19.51 -31.65
N ILE A 512 -28.12 18.21 -31.44
CA ILE A 512 -27.76 17.27 -32.51
C ILE A 512 -29.04 16.90 -33.31
N PRO A 513 -29.03 17.01 -34.66
CA PRO A 513 -30.13 16.57 -35.51
C PRO A 513 -30.42 15.06 -35.38
N LEU A 514 -31.70 14.66 -35.51
CA LEU A 514 -32.15 13.27 -35.27
C LEU A 514 -31.39 12.21 -36.08
N HIS A 515 -30.97 12.51 -37.32
CA HIS A 515 -30.27 11.56 -38.18
C HIS A 515 -28.84 11.22 -37.68
N GLU A 516 -28.13 12.19 -37.12
CA GLU A 516 -26.81 11.98 -36.48
C GLU A 516 -26.96 11.17 -35.20
N ARG A 517 -28.06 11.35 -34.44
CA ARG A 517 -28.36 10.53 -33.26
C ARG A 517 -28.53 9.05 -33.61
N VAL A 518 -29.22 8.74 -34.72
CA VAL A 518 -29.43 7.36 -35.17
C VAL A 518 -28.13 6.71 -35.66
N MET A 519 -27.26 7.46 -36.33
CA MET A 519 -25.94 6.93 -36.74
C MET A 519 -25.03 6.63 -35.54
N GLN A 520 -25.07 7.46 -34.49
CA GLN A 520 -24.29 7.21 -33.27
C GLN A 520 -24.78 5.97 -32.49
N MET A 521 -26.09 5.70 -32.45
CA MET A 521 -26.63 4.46 -31.87
C MET A 521 -26.09 3.20 -32.57
N GLN A 522 -26.07 3.20 -33.91
CA GLN A 522 -25.67 2.03 -34.71
C GLN A 522 -24.16 1.72 -34.63
N MET A 523 -23.32 2.68 -34.26
CA MET A 523 -21.88 2.47 -34.04
C MET A 523 -21.57 1.82 -32.70
N ASN A 524 -22.41 2.02 -31.68
CA ASN A 524 -22.20 1.45 -30.35
C ASN A 524 -22.73 0.01 -30.21
N ASP A 525 -23.81 -0.37 -30.92
CA ASP A 525 -24.30 -1.76 -30.98
C ASP A 525 -23.31 -2.75 -31.65
N ARG A 526 -22.19 -2.25 -32.19
CA ARG A 526 -21.15 -3.06 -32.87
C ARG A 526 -19.84 -3.21 -32.08
N LYS A 527 -19.74 -2.59 -30.90
CA LYS A 527 -18.69 -2.85 -29.91
C LYS A 527 -19.24 -3.79 -28.85
#